data_AF-A0A7C4URP8-F1
#
_entry.id   AF-A0A7C4URP8-F1
#
_cell.length_a   1.000
_cell.length_b   1.000
_cell.length_c   1.000
_cell.angle_alpha   90.00
_cell.angle_beta   90.00
_cell.angle_gamma   90.00
#
_symmetry.space_group_name_H-M   'P 1'
#
loop_
_entity.id
_entity.type
_entity.pdbx_description
1 polymer ?
#
loop_
_entity_poly.entity_id
_entity_poly.type
_entity_poly.pdbx_seq_one_letter_code
_entity_poly.pdbx_strand_id
1 'polypeptide(L)'
;MPKSEESKHRLKSEDVLVMMEEYKALRAEILKRIEFRYQIINFVLIVSGTFLSVGSQPTISASVLLVYPLLAMFLTFGWVHNGVIIIQTGRYIQENIENRLPSLRWETDHFKKYPFKRFGRFSTSGLILTTQLLAIALASIKSQFTQMDIFLFAISILSIVSTGFALRFTSPLETRRIK
;
A
#
# COMPACT_ATOMS: atom_id res chain seq x y z
N MET A 1 -4.83 42.83 37.88
CA MET A 1 -5.52 41.65 37.31
C MET A 1 -5.34 41.40 35.78
N PRO A 2 -4.40 42.01 35.01
CA PRO A 2 -4.27 41.71 33.57
C PRO A 2 -3.42 40.46 33.22
N LYS A 3 -2.59 39.97 34.15
CA LYS A 3 -1.63 38.86 33.88
C LYS A 3 -2.30 37.49 33.60
N SER A 4 -3.54 37.27 34.05
CA SER A 4 -4.22 35.97 33.92
C SER A 4 -4.91 35.76 32.57
N GLU A 5 -5.28 36.81 31.85
CA GLU A 5 -5.87 36.68 30.50
C GLU A 5 -4.79 36.56 29.43
N GLU A 6 -3.68 37.30 29.60
CA GLU A 6 -2.52 37.26 28.72
C GLU A 6 -1.80 35.89 28.77
N SER A 7 -1.86 35.18 29.90
CA SER A 7 -1.34 33.81 30.00
C SER A 7 -2.25 32.79 29.31
N LYS A 8 -3.59 32.92 29.44
CA LYS A 8 -4.56 32.05 28.77
C LYS A 8 -4.51 32.19 27.24
N HIS A 9 -4.37 33.42 26.74
CA HIS A 9 -4.21 33.66 25.30
C HIS A 9 -2.90 33.08 24.76
N ARG A 10 -1.80 33.18 25.52
CA ARG A 10 -0.51 32.58 25.15
C ARG A 10 -0.57 31.05 25.10
N LEU A 11 -1.11 30.40 26.13
CA LEU A 11 -1.27 28.94 26.16
C LEU A 11 -2.10 28.44 24.97
N LYS A 12 -3.22 29.13 24.66
CA LYS A 12 -4.06 28.80 23.51
C LYS A 12 -3.32 28.99 22.18
N SER A 13 -2.46 30.00 22.05
CA SER A 13 -1.67 30.21 20.83
C SER A 13 -0.54 29.18 20.65
N GLU A 14 0.04 28.72 21.76
CA GLU A 14 1.08 27.69 21.78
C GLU A 14 0.50 26.32 21.40
N ASP A 15 -0.66 25.97 21.95
CA ASP A 15 -1.40 24.74 21.60
C ASP A 15 -1.73 24.69 20.10
N VAL A 16 -2.15 25.82 19.52
CA VAL A 16 -2.44 25.93 18.08
C VAL A 16 -1.17 25.73 17.24
N LEU A 17 -0.05 26.32 17.65
CA LEU A 17 1.24 26.15 16.98
C LEU A 17 1.69 24.68 17.00
N VAL A 18 1.62 24.03 18.17
CA VAL A 18 1.99 22.60 18.31
C VAL A 18 1.11 21.73 17.41
N MET A 19 -0.22 21.94 17.40
CA MET A 19 -1.14 21.20 16.53
C MET A 19 -0.85 21.43 15.03
N MET A 20 -0.46 22.64 14.64
CA MET A 20 -0.09 22.95 13.25
C MET A 20 1.20 22.23 12.82
N GLU A 21 2.20 22.16 13.69
CA GLU A 21 3.45 21.45 13.38
C GLU A 21 3.24 19.93 13.36
N GLU A 22 2.46 19.38 14.28
CA GLU A 22 2.05 17.98 14.26
C GLU A 22 1.30 17.64 12.96
N TYR A 23 0.34 18.49 12.55
CA TYR A 23 -0.36 18.33 11.28
C TYR A 23 0.59 18.26 10.09
N LYS A 24 1.55 19.19 10.00
CA LYS A 24 2.54 19.21 8.92
C LYS A 24 3.39 17.93 8.91
N ALA A 25 3.87 17.50 10.07
CA ALA A 25 4.67 16.28 10.20
C ALA A 25 3.90 15.03 9.76
N LEU A 26 2.65 14.86 10.22
CA LEU A 26 1.81 13.72 9.86
C LEU A 26 1.43 13.72 8.37
N ARG A 27 1.19 14.91 7.79
CA ARG A 27 0.94 15.05 6.35
C ARG A 27 2.17 14.69 5.53
N ALA A 28 3.37 15.10 5.97
CA ALA A 28 4.62 14.71 5.34
C ALA A 28 4.83 13.18 5.41
N GLU A 29 4.50 12.54 6.53
CA GLU A 29 4.52 11.09 6.66
C GLU A 29 3.57 10.39 5.68
N ILE A 30 2.32 10.87 5.55
CA ILE A 30 1.35 10.35 4.57
C ILE A 30 1.92 10.43 3.15
N LEU A 31 2.47 11.59 2.76
CA LEU A 31 3.05 11.78 1.44
C LEU A 31 4.23 10.81 1.21
N LYS A 32 5.10 10.63 2.21
CA LYS A 32 6.22 9.70 2.09
C LYS A 32 5.77 8.25 1.94
N ARG A 33 4.71 7.84 2.65
CA ARG A 33 4.13 6.50 2.51
C ARG A 33 3.46 6.28 1.16
N ILE A 34 2.84 7.31 0.59
CA ILE A 34 2.30 7.25 -0.78
C ILE A 34 3.44 7.04 -1.78
N GLU A 35 4.55 7.78 -1.63
CA GLU A 35 5.76 7.61 -2.44
C GLU A 35 6.28 6.16 -2.36
N PHE A 36 6.40 5.60 -1.15
CA PHE A 36 6.82 4.21 -0.98
C PHE A 36 5.89 3.20 -1.67
N ARG A 37 4.57 3.45 -1.69
CA ARG A 37 3.64 2.59 -2.43
C ARG A 37 3.90 2.60 -3.93
N TYR A 38 4.21 3.77 -4.51
CA TYR A 38 4.60 3.86 -5.93
C TYR A 38 5.94 3.18 -6.20
N GLN A 39 6.92 3.35 -5.32
CA GLN A 39 8.21 2.66 -5.43
C GLN A 39 8.05 1.13 -5.40
N ILE A 40 7.20 0.61 -4.52
CA ILE A 40 6.90 -0.83 -4.47
C ILE A 40 6.26 -1.31 -5.78
N ILE A 41 5.30 -0.57 -6.35
CA ILE A 41 4.70 -0.93 -7.64
C ILE A 41 5.75 -0.95 -8.75
N ASN A 42 6.64 0.06 -8.80
CA ASN A 42 7.74 0.10 -9.77
C ASN A 42 8.67 -1.10 -9.59
N PHE A 43 8.99 -1.46 -8.35
CA PHE A 43 9.85 -2.60 -8.06
C PHE A 43 9.17 -3.92 -8.46
N VAL A 44 7.87 -4.09 -8.21
CA VAL A 44 7.11 -5.24 -8.71
C VAL A 44 7.21 -5.33 -10.23
N LEU A 45 7.03 -4.23 -10.95
CA LEU A 45 7.15 -4.22 -12.42
C LEU A 45 8.54 -4.63 -12.89
N ILE A 46 9.60 -4.02 -12.32
CA ILE A 46 10.99 -4.34 -12.67
C ILE A 46 11.28 -5.81 -12.40
N VAL A 47 11.00 -6.28 -11.18
CA VAL A 47 11.24 -7.68 -10.78
C VAL A 47 10.44 -8.62 -11.66
N SER A 48 9.16 -8.34 -11.91
CA SER A 48 8.33 -9.16 -12.79
C SER A 48 8.90 -9.24 -14.21
N GLY A 49 9.32 -8.12 -14.79
CA GLY A 49 9.93 -8.08 -16.12
C GLY A 49 11.22 -8.89 -16.16
N THR A 50 12.08 -8.77 -15.15
CA THR A 50 13.32 -9.55 -15.04
C THR A 50 13.03 -11.04 -14.97
N PHE A 51 12.15 -11.47 -14.05
CA PHE A 51 11.85 -12.87 -13.82
C PHE A 51 11.12 -13.51 -15.00
N LEU A 52 10.14 -12.81 -15.58
CA LEU A 52 9.42 -13.29 -16.76
C LEU A 52 10.35 -13.39 -17.98
N SER A 53 11.21 -12.38 -18.21
CA SER A 53 12.15 -12.38 -19.33
C SER A 53 13.17 -13.51 -19.20
N VAL A 54 13.90 -13.59 -18.09
CA VAL A 54 14.93 -14.62 -17.87
C VAL A 54 14.31 -16.01 -17.79
N GLY A 55 13.23 -16.16 -17.02
CA GLY A 55 12.57 -17.44 -16.81
C GLY A 55 11.89 -18.01 -18.05
N SER A 56 11.49 -17.16 -19.02
CA SER A 56 10.92 -17.61 -20.29
C SER A 56 11.92 -18.33 -21.19
N GLN A 57 13.23 -18.13 -21.00
CA GLN A 57 14.27 -18.71 -21.85
C GLN A 57 14.26 -20.24 -21.75
N PRO A 58 14.32 -20.99 -22.87
CA PRO A 58 14.18 -22.46 -22.87
C PRO A 58 15.19 -23.19 -21.97
N THR A 59 16.39 -22.66 -21.82
CA THR A 59 17.49 -23.25 -21.04
C THR A 59 17.38 -23.01 -19.54
N ILE A 60 16.50 -22.11 -19.11
CA ILE A 60 16.34 -21.72 -17.70
C ILE A 60 15.24 -22.56 -17.05
N SER A 61 15.55 -23.04 -15.84
CA SER A 61 14.63 -23.82 -15.00
C SER A 61 13.35 -23.04 -14.65
N ALA A 62 12.23 -23.76 -14.57
CA ALA A 62 10.94 -23.23 -14.11
C ALA A 62 11.02 -22.61 -12.71
N SER A 63 11.94 -23.08 -11.86
CA SER A 63 12.20 -22.56 -10.51
C SER A 63 12.37 -21.04 -10.50
N VAL A 64 13.03 -20.45 -11.51
CA VAL A 64 13.21 -18.99 -11.59
C VAL A 64 11.85 -18.30 -11.61
N LEU A 65 10.93 -18.71 -12.48
CA LEU A 65 9.58 -18.14 -12.58
C LEU A 65 8.78 -18.36 -11.29
N LEU A 66 8.95 -19.50 -10.62
CA LEU A 66 8.18 -19.87 -9.42
C LEU A 66 8.66 -19.16 -8.15
N VAL A 67 9.85 -18.56 -8.14
CA VAL A 67 10.28 -17.71 -7.02
C VAL A 67 9.57 -16.34 -7.06
N TYR A 68 9.16 -15.86 -8.24
CA TYR A 68 8.58 -14.54 -8.40
C TYR A 68 7.28 -14.31 -7.58
N PRO A 69 6.27 -15.20 -7.60
CA PRO A 69 5.04 -14.99 -6.84
C PRO A 69 5.27 -14.80 -5.34
N LEU A 70 6.26 -15.49 -4.76
CA LEU A 70 6.63 -15.32 -3.35
C LEU A 70 7.19 -13.92 -3.08
N LEU A 71 8.10 -13.43 -3.93
CA LEU A 71 8.64 -12.07 -3.80
C LEU A 71 7.55 -11.02 -3.97
N ALA A 72 6.69 -11.18 -4.98
CA ALA A 72 5.58 -10.28 -5.24
C ALA A 72 4.57 -10.24 -4.07
N MET A 73 4.36 -11.35 -3.36
CA MET A 73 3.54 -11.39 -2.14
C MET A 73 4.12 -10.48 -1.04
N PHE A 74 5.41 -10.61 -0.72
CA PHE A 74 6.04 -9.77 0.32
C PHE A 74 6.03 -8.28 -0.04
N LEU A 75 6.29 -7.95 -1.30
CA LEU A 75 6.18 -6.57 -1.80
C LEU A 75 4.74 -6.06 -1.64
N THR A 76 3.75 -6.89 -1.96
CA THR A 76 2.33 -6.53 -1.79
C THR A 76 1.98 -6.30 -0.32
N PHE A 77 2.53 -7.09 0.61
CA PHE A 77 2.33 -6.86 2.05
C PHE A 77 2.92 -5.52 2.49
N GLY A 78 4.10 -5.15 2.01
CA GLY A 78 4.67 -3.82 2.24
C GLY A 78 3.79 -2.69 1.69
N TRP A 79 3.20 -2.89 0.50
CA TRP A 79 2.27 -1.93 -0.10
C TRP A 79 0.99 -1.78 0.72
N VAL A 80 0.43 -2.90 1.18
CA VAL A 80 -0.76 -2.96 2.03
C VAL A 80 -0.50 -2.28 3.37
N HIS A 81 0.62 -2.60 4.02
CA HIS A 81 1.01 -2.00 5.30
C HIS A 81 1.06 -0.47 5.22
N ASN A 82 1.73 0.08 4.20
CA ASN A 82 1.78 1.53 4.00
C ASN A 82 0.38 2.13 3.79
N GLY A 83 -0.50 1.44 3.06
CA GLY A 83 -1.90 1.84 2.90
C GLY A 83 -2.67 1.91 4.22
N VAL A 84 -2.49 0.92 5.10
CA VAL A 84 -3.13 0.90 6.42
C VAL A 84 -2.67 2.08 7.27
N ILE A 85 -1.36 2.35 7.32
CA ILE A 85 -0.85 3.47 8.12
C ILE A 85 -1.35 4.81 7.58
N ILE A 86 -1.35 5.03 6.26
CA ILE A 86 -1.95 6.24 5.66
C ILE A 86 -3.40 6.45 6.14
N ILE A 87 -4.18 5.37 6.19
CA ILE A 87 -5.58 5.44 6.66
C ILE A 87 -5.65 5.76 8.16
N GLN A 88 -4.77 5.19 8.98
CA GLN A 88 -4.71 5.48 10.42
C GLN A 88 -4.29 6.93 10.68
N THR A 89 -3.23 7.41 10.04
CA THR A 89 -2.73 8.78 10.18
C THR A 89 -3.76 9.81 9.71
N GLY A 90 -4.38 9.61 8.55
CA GLY A 90 -5.40 10.54 8.04
C GLY A 90 -6.64 10.62 8.95
N ARG A 91 -7.01 9.50 9.59
CA ARG A 91 -8.10 9.48 10.57
C ARG A 91 -7.71 10.22 11.86
N TYR A 92 -6.50 10.00 12.34
CA TYR A 92 -6.00 10.73 13.50
C TYR A 92 -6.01 12.25 13.26
N ILE A 93 -5.52 12.70 12.10
CA ILE A 93 -5.56 14.11 11.69
C ILE A 93 -7.00 14.65 11.70
N GLN A 94 -7.93 13.92 11.08
CA GLN A 94 -9.33 14.33 11.01
C GLN A 94 -9.97 14.45 12.41
N GLU A 95 -9.81 13.41 13.24
CA GLU A 95 -10.49 13.30 14.53
C GLU A 95 -9.89 14.21 15.60
N ASN A 96 -8.57 14.39 15.61
CA ASN A 96 -7.85 15.06 16.70
C ASN A 96 -7.36 16.48 16.36
N ILE A 97 -7.11 16.77 15.08
CA ILE A 97 -6.58 18.07 14.65
C ILE A 97 -7.66 18.90 13.93
N GLU A 98 -8.24 18.39 12.83
CA GLU A 98 -9.18 19.16 12.00
C GLU A 98 -10.46 19.53 12.78
N ASN A 99 -10.93 18.66 13.68
CA ASN A 99 -12.06 18.96 14.57
C ASN A 99 -11.80 20.13 15.53
N ARG A 100 -10.53 20.36 15.91
CA ARG A 100 -10.12 21.44 16.83
C ARG A 100 -9.67 22.70 16.09
N LEU A 101 -9.21 22.54 14.85
CA LEU A 101 -8.79 23.60 13.94
C LEU A 101 -9.58 23.53 12.62
N PRO A 102 -10.83 24.03 12.58
CA PRO A 102 -11.70 23.88 11.41
C PRO A 102 -11.21 24.60 10.14
N SER A 103 -10.15 25.40 10.23
CA SER A 103 -9.45 25.99 9.08
C SER A 103 -8.64 24.94 8.30
N LEU A 104 -8.29 23.82 8.92
CA LEU A 104 -7.62 22.68 8.29
C LEU A 104 -8.69 21.61 8.01
N ARG A 105 -9.04 21.41 6.73
CA ARG A 105 -10.10 20.48 6.31
C ARG A 105 -9.66 19.55 5.18
N TRP A 106 -8.35 19.38 5.00
CA TRP A 106 -7.84 18.62 3.87
C TRP A 106 -8.32 17.18 3.90
N GLU A 107 -8.14 16.47 5.01
CA GLU A 107 -8.58 15.07 5.12
C GLU A 107 -10.12 15.01 4.99
N THR A 108 -10.84 15.90 5.68
CA THR A 108 -12.30 15.98 5.64
C THR A 108 -12.88 16.19 4.23
N ASP A 109 -12.29 17.08 3.43
CA ASP A 109 -12.82 17.45 2.12
C ASP A 109 -12.27 16.55 0.99
N HIS A 110 -11.02 16.09 1.09
CA HIS A 110 -10.37 15.24 0.09
C HIS A 110 -11.02 13.84 0.02
N PHE A 111 -11.50 13.28 1.14
CA PHE A 111 -12.13 11.96 1.12
C PHE A 111 -13.51 11.92 0.46
N LYS A 112 -14.21 13.06 0.37
CA LYS A 112 -15.55 13.15 -0.23
C LYS A 112 -15.55 13.14 -1.76
N LYS A 113 -14.40 13.40 -2.42
CA LYS A 113 -14.37 13.78 -3.86
C LYS A 113 -13.66 12.81 -4.83
N TYR A 114 -13.37 11.56 -4.47
CA TYR A 114 -12.72 10.62 -5.40
C TYR A 114 -13.68 9.57 -6.01
N PRO A 115 -14.20 9.77 -7.23
CA PRO A 115 -15.09 8.83 -7.91
C PRO A 115 -14.38 7.56 -8.39
N PHE A 116 -13.06 7.60 -8.60
CA PHE A 116 -12.28 6.50 -9.19
C PHE A 116 -11.59 5.56 -8.18
N LYS A 117 -11.99 5.58 -6.89
CA LYS A 117 -11.36 4.75 -5.84
C LYS A 117 -11.32 3.25 -6.19
N ARG A 118 -12.39 2.73 -6.80
CA ARG A 118 -12.48 1.32 -7.22
C ARG A 118 -11.52 0.98 -8.36
N PHE A 119 -11.30 1.91 -9.29
CA PHE A 119 -10.40 1.73 -10.43
C PHE A 119 -8.93 1.74 -10.00
N GLY A 120 -8.56 2.56 -9.02
CA GLY A 120 -7.21 2.54 -8.44
C GLY A 120 -6.86 1.16 -7.88
N ARG A 121 -7.78 0.55 -7.12
CA ARG A 121 -7.61 -0.81 -6.59
C ARG A 121 -7.52 -1.85 -7.69
N PHE A 122 -8.40 -1.76 -8.68
CA PHE A 122 -8.42 -2.70 -9.80
C PHE A 122 -7.11 -2.64 -10.60
N SER A 123 -6.57 -1.45 -10.82
CA SER A 123 -5.29 -1.24 -11.51
C SER A 123 -4.13 -1.93 -10.77
N THR A 124 -3.94 -1.65 -9.48
CA THR A 124 -2.82 -2.25 -8.72
C THR A 124 -2.99 -3.75 -8.54
N SER A 125 -4.20 -4.20 -8.20
CA SER A 125 -4.47 -5.63 -7.99
C SER A 125 -4.33 -6.41 -9.29
N GLY A 126 -4.83 -5.85 -10.40
CA GLY A 126 -4.71 -6.44 -11.72
C GLY A 126 -3.26 -6.58 -12.14
N LEU A 127 -2.44 -5.54 -11.96
CA LEU A 127 -1.01 -5.58 -12.28
C LEU A 127 -0.28 -6.67 -11.51
N ILE A 128 -0.44 -6.70 -10.18
CA ILE A 128 0.27 -7.66 -9.32
C ILE A 128 -0.19 -9.09 -9.60
N LEU A 129 -1.50 -9.34 -9.61
CA LEU A 129 -2.01 -10.70 -9.82
C LEU A 129 -1.72 -11.21 -11.23
N THR A 130 -1.83 -10.36 -12.25
CA THR A 130 -1.59 -10.76 -13.64
C THR A 130 -0.14 -11.20 -13.84
N THR A 131 0.83 -10.47 -13.30
CA THR A 131 2.24 -10.85 -13.40
C THR A 131 2.53 -12.16 -12.66
N GLN A 132 1.91 -12.40 -11.50
CA GLN A 132 2.10 -13.67 -10.76
C GLN A 132 1.47 -14.85 -11.51
N LEU A 133 0.26 -14.68 -12.06
CA LEU A 133 -0.41 -15.68 -12.89
C LEU A 133 0.37 -15.97 -14.16
N LEU A 134 0.95 -14.95 -14.80
CA LEU A 134 1.77 -15.12 -15.99
C LEU A 134 3.04 -15.92 -15.68
N ALA A 135 3.67 -15.69 -14.53
CA ALA A 135 4.83 -16.47 -14.10
C ALA A 135 4.49 -17.96 -13.91
N ILE A 136 3.35 -18.27 -13.26
CA ILE A 136 2.88 -19.66 -13.15
C ILE A 136 2.56 -20.24 -14.52
N ALA A 137 1.87 -19.51 -15.40
CA ALA A 137 1.53 -19.99 -16.73
C ALA A 137 2.78 -20.33 -17.55
N LEU A 138 3.80 -19.47 -17.52
CA LEU A 138 5.09 -19.70 -18.18
C LEU A 138 5.89 -20.84 -17.55
N ALA A 139 5.77 -21.07 -16.24
CA ALA A 139 6.41 -22.21 -15.59
C ALA A 139 5.74 -23.52 -16.03
N SER A 140 4.41 -23.55 -16.10
CA SER A 140 3.62 -24.75 -16.45
C SER A 140 3.85 -25.26 -17.88
N ILE A 141 4.27 -24.39 -18.81
CA ILE A 141 4.60 -24.81 -20.19
C ILE A 141 6.01 -25.42 -20.31
N LYS A 142 6.83 -25.37 -19.26
CA LYS A 142 8.16 -26.00 -19.27
C LYS A 142 8.00 -27.51 -19.21
N SER A 143 8.70 -28.23 -20.09
CA SER A 143 8.56 -29.69 -20.24
C SER A 143 9.24 -30.50 -19.14
N GLN A 144 10.15 -29.89 -18.36
CA GLN A 144 10.91 -30.58 -17.32
C GLN A 144 10.64 -29.93 -15.96
N PHE A 145 9.86 -30.61 -15.13
CA PHE A 145 9.64 -30.25 -13.73
C PHE A 145 10.52 -31.13 -12.84
N THR A 146 11.39 -30.47 -12.07
CA THR A 146 12.14 -31.09 -10.99
C THR A 146 11.28 -31.17 -9.72
N GLN A 147 11.71 -31.97 -8.73
CA GLN A 147 11.04 -32.00 -7.41
C GLN A 147 11.02 -30.62 -6.74
N MET A 148 12.09 -29.82 -6.94
CA MET A 148 12.16 -28.45 -6.45
C MET A 148 11.10 -27.55 -7.10
N ASP A 149 10.86 -27.71 -8.41
CA ASP A 149 9.83 -26.94 -9.12
C ASP A 149 8.44 -27.25 -8.57
N ILE A 150 8.13 -28.51 -8.26
CA ILE A 150 6.85 -28.90 -7.66
C ILE A 150 6.65 -28.21 -6.30
N PHE A 151 7.69 -28.20 -5.46
CA PHE A 151 7.65 -27.51 -4.16
C PHE A 151 7.44 -26.00 -4.32
N LEU A 152 8.20 -25.35 -5.20
CA LEU A 152 8.06 -23.93 -5.48
C LEU A 152 6.71 -23.58 -6.12
N PHE A 153 6.13 -24.49 -6.90
CA PHE A 153 4.80 -24.32 -7.48
C PHE A 153 3.72 -24.26 -6.40
N ALA A 154 3.78 -25.15 -5.40
CA ALA A 154 2.87 -25.12 -4.26
C ALA A 154 3.01 -23.81 -3.46
N ILE A 155 4.24 -23.35 -3.21
CA ILE A 155 4.51 -22.06 -2.56
C ILE A 155 3.98 -20.90 -3.39
N SER A 156 4.11 -20.95 -4.72
CA SER A 156 3.61 -19.92 -5.62
C SER A 156 2.09 -19.77 -5.54
N ILE A 157 1.37 -20.88 -5.53
CA ILE A 157 -0.09 -20.88 -5.35
C ILE A 157 -0.46 -20.25 -4.01
N LEU A 158 0.19 -20.67 -2.92
CA LEU A 158 -0.04 -20.12 -1.59
C LEU A 158 0.24 -18.60 -1.55
N SER A 159 1.27 -18.15 -2.25
CA SER A 159 1.67 -16.75 -2.35
C SER A 159 0.63 -15.92 -3.11
N ILE A 160 0.08 -16.43 -4.22
CA ILE A 160 -0.99 -15.76 -4.98
C ILE A 160 -2.26 -15.65 -4.15
N VAL A 161 -2.66 -16.72 -3.46
CA VAL A 161 -3.84 -16.71 -2.58
C VAL A 161 -3.66 -15.68 -1.46
N SER A 162 -2.48 -15.67 -0.82
CA SER A 162 -2.15 -14.71 0.25
C SER A 162 -2.13 -13.26 -0.26
N THR A 163 -1.60 -13.04 -1.46
CA THR A 163 -1.61 -11.73 -2.15
C THR A 163 -3.05 -11.28 -2.38
N GLY A 164 -3.91 -12.13 -2.95
CA GLY A 164 -5.32 -11.83 -3.20
C GLY A 164 -6.08 -11.53 -1.90
N PHE A 165 -5.80 -12.29 -0.83
CA PHE A 165 -6.36 -12.04 0.50
C PHE A 165 -5.94 -10.68 1.05
N ALA A 166 -4.65 -10.34 1.03
CA ALA A 166 -4.14 -9.06 1.52
C ALA A 166 -4.74 -7.87 0.75
N LEU A 167 -4.83 -7.98 -0.58
CA LEU A 167 -5.48 -6.96 -1.42
C LEU A 167 -6.98 -6.84 -1.11
N ARG A 168 -7.67 -7.93 -0.76
CA ARG A 168 -9.08 -7.90 -0.34
C ARG A 168 -9.26 -7.30 1.05
N PHE A 169 -8.39 -7.59 2.02
CA PHE A 169 -8.53 -7.13 3.41
C PHE A 169 -8.33 -5.63 3.60
N THR A 170 -7.68 -4.95 2.66
CA THR A 170 -7.63 -3.46 2.68
C THR A 170 -8.94 -2.81 2.24
N SER A 171 -9.82 -3.55 1.56
CA SER A 171 -11.09 -3.01 1.06
C SER A 171 -12.08 -2.49 2.10
N PRO A 172 -12.24 -3.11 3.29
CA PRO A 172 -13.19 -2.67 4.30
C PRO A 172 -12.70 -1.45 5.09
N LEU A 173 -11.37 -1.27 5.22
CA LEU A 173 -10.78 -0.11 5.91
C LEU A 173 -11.02 1.20 5.14
N GLU A 174 -11.09 1.12 3.81
CA GLU A 174 -11.47 2.26 2.97
C GLU A 174 -12.99 2.55 3.00
N THR A 175 -13.83 1.55 3.25
CA THR A 175 -15.30 1.69 3.18
C THR A 175 -15.99 1.94 4.53
N ARG A 176 -15.43 1.47 5.66
CA ARG A 176 -15.96 1.78 7.01
C ARG A 176 -15.74 3.25 7.45
N ARG A 177 -15.13 4.07 6.59
CA ARG A 177 -14.86 5.50 6.82
C ARG A 177 -16.00 6.44 6.39
N ILE A 178 -17.14 5.89 5.96
CA ILE A 178 -18.27 6.64 5.35
C ILE A 178 -19.61 6.33 6.08
N LYS A 179 -19.56 5.89 7.32
CA LYS A 179 -20.74 5.87 8.20
C LYS A 179 -20.45 6.69 9.44
#